data_AF-A0A3D2XM26-F1
#
_entry.id   AF-A0A3D2XM26-F1
#
_cell.length_a   1.000
_cell.length_b   1.000
_cell.length_c   1.000
_cell.angle_alpha   90.00
_cell.angle_beta   90.00
_cell.angle_gamma   90.00
#
_symmetry.space_group_name_H-M   'P 1'
#
loop_
_entity.id
_entity.type
_entity.pdbx_description
1 polymer ?
#
loop_
_entity_poly.entity_id
_entity_poly.type
_entity_poly.pdbx_seq_one_letter_code
_entity_poly.pdbx_strand_id
1 'polypeptide(L)' 'MNKLFHLLFFLSFGAVFAQNQNRIFEKVQLLENRTLKITVNDGVYKIVPYNNNIIETTFTPTGEVEKTESHAVILEPKDI' A
#
# COMPACT_ATOMS: atom_id res chain seq x y z
N MET A 1 -1.02 -9.32 43.34
CA MET A 1 -0.99 -10.34 42.27
C MET A 1 -1.72 -9.90 41.00
N ASN A 2 -2.86 -9.25 41.15
CA ASN A 2 -3.68 -8.57 40.15
C ASN A 2 -2.92 -7.61 39.20
N LYS A 3 -2.05 -6.71 39.70
CA LYS A 3 -1.35 -5.73 38.84
C LYS A 3 -0.34 -6.37 37.86
N LEU A 4 0.35 -7.41 38.30
CA LEU A 4 1.31 -8.15 37.46
C LEU A 4 0.58 -8.92 36.36
N PHE A 5 -0.59 -9.49 36.67
CA PHE A 5 -1.43 -10.16 35.68
C PHE A 5 -1.93 -9.18 34.59
N HIS A 6 -2.39 -7.99 34.98
CA HIS A 6 -2.77 -6.96 33.99
C HIS A 6 -1.59 -6.52 33.12
N LEU A 7 -0.40 -6.34 33.70
CA LEU A 7 0.81 -6.02 32.94
C LEU A 7 1.17 -7.11 31.92
N LEU A 8 1.12 -8.38 32.33
CA LEU A 8 1.36 -9.52 31.44
C LEU A 8 0.31 -9.61 30.32
N PHE A 9 -0.95 -9.30 30.61
CA PHE A 9 -2.05 -9.25 29.63
C PHE A 9 -1.88 -8.11 28.61
N PHE A 10 -1.35 -6.96 29.01
CA PHE A 10 -1.02 -5.89 28.07
C PHE A 10 0.21 -6.21 27.20
N LEU A 11 1.20 -6.93 27.74
CA LEU A 11 2.39 -7.34 27.00
C LEU A 11 2.12 -8.47 25.99
N SER A 12 1.05 -9.25 26.15
CA SER A 12 0.68 -10.31 25.19
C SER A 12 0.14 -9.79 23.85
N PHE A 13 -0.14 -8.49 23.73
CA PHE A 13 -0.55 -7.85 22.46
C PHE A 13 0.61 -7.52 21.52
N GLY A 14 1.85 -7.90 21.84
CA GLY A 14 3.06 -7.54 21.09
C GLY A 14 3.26 -8.21 19.73
N ALA A 15 2.35 -9.07 19.27
CA ALA A 15 2.44 -9.68 17.94
C ALA A 15 1.81 -8.77 16.87
N VAL A 16 2.42 -7.60 16.63
CA VAL A 16 2.07 -6.74 15.50
C VAL A 16 2.71 -7.32 14.26
N PHE A 17 2.05 -8.31 13.65
CA PHE A 17 2.44 -8.79 12.33
C PHE A 17 2.28 -7.65 11.33
N ALA A 18 3.30 -7.39 10.52
CA ALA A 18 3.16 -6.42 9.44
C ALA A 18 2.07 -6.91 8.47
N GLN A 19 1.28 -6.00 7.91
CA GLN A 19 0.10 -6.36 7.11
C GLN A 19 0.42 -7.28 5.92
N ASN A 20 1.66 -7.30 5.42
CA ASN A 20 2.09 -8.19 4.34
C ASN A 20 3.56 -8.61 4.50
N GLN A 21 3.89 -9.39 5.55
CA GLN A 21 5.27 -9.82 5.84
C GLN A 21 5.94 -10.66 4.73
N ASN A 22 5.14 -11.34 3.91
CA ASN A 22 5.64 -12.22 2.85
C ASN A 22 5.75 -11.51 1.48
N ARG A 23 5.51 -10.20 1.42
CA ARG A 23 5.60 -9.43 0.18
C ARG A 23 7.05 -9.13 -0.14
N ILE A 24 7.49 -9.57 -1.32
CA ILE A 24 8.86 -9.46 -1.81
C ILE A 24 8.86 -8.53 -3.02
N PHE A 25 9.69 -7.49 -2.97
CA PHE A 25 9.94 -6.61 -4.11
C PHE A 25 10.64 -7.36 -5.24
N GLU A 26 10.16 -7.17 -6.47
CA GLU A 26 10.77 -7.75 -7.67
C GLU A 26 11.43 -6.69 -8.55
N LYS A 27 10.69 -5.63 -8.91
CA LYS A 27 11.19 -4.57 -9.79
C LYS A 27 10.40 -3.28 -9.66
N VAL A 28 11.03 -2.20 -10.13
CA VAL A 28 10.42 -0.88 -10.30
C VAL A 28 10.59 -0.41 -11.74
N GLN A 29 9.55 0.23 -12.27
CA GLN A 29 9.52 0.80 -13.61
C GLN A 29 8.81 2.15 -13.56
N LEU A 30 9.40 3.17 -14.20
CA LEU A 30 8.70 4.41 -14.47
C LEU A 30 7.95 4.26 -15.80
N LEU A 31 6.63 4.43 -15.75
CA LEU A 31 5.76 4.41 -16.91
C LEU A 31 5.51 5.85 -17.40
N GLU A 32 4.70 5.97 -18.45
CA GLU A 32 4.18 7.25 -18.92
C GLU A 32 3.43 8.02 -17.82
N ASN A 33 3.26 9.32 -18.00
CA ASN A 33 2.59 10.22 -17.05
C ASN A 33 3.19 10.17 -15.62
N ARG A 34 4.50 9.90 -15.52
CA ARG A 34 5.24 9.83 -14.25
C ARG A 34 4.70 8.79 -13.27
N THR A 35 4.01 7.76 -13.77
CA THR A 35 3.46 6.69 -12.94
C THR A 35 4.57 5.72 -12.54
N LEU A 36 4.76 5.51 -11.24
CA LEU A 36 5.70 4.50 -10.74
C LEU A 36 4.98 3.16 -10.59
N LYS A 37 5.44 2.14 -11.31
CA LYS A 37 4.98 0.76 -11.17
C LYS A 37 5.98 -0.05 -10.37
N ILE A 38 5.51 -0.67 -9.29
CA ILE A 38 6.30 -1.56 -8.44
C ILE A 38 5.68 -2.96 -8.52
N THR A 39 6.44 -3.94 -9.00
CA THR A 39 6.02 -5.34 -9.02
C THR A 39 6.55 -6.06 -7.79
N VAL A 40 5.68 -6.84 -7.17
CA VAL A 40 5.95 -7.70 -6.01
C VAL A 40 5.44 -9.10 -6.31
N ASN A 41 5.86 -10.09 -5.52
CA ASN A 41 5.49 -11.50 -5.72
C ASN A 41 3.97 -11.78 -5.69
N ASP A 42 3.17 -10.92 -5.06
CA ASP A 42 1.72 -11.11 -4.89
C ASP A 42 0.86 -10.03 -5.58
N GLY A 43 1.46 -9.18 -6.42
CA GLY A 43 0.71 -8.17 -7.16
C GLY A 43 1.55 -7.01 -7.68
N VAL A 44 0.87 -5.89 -7.93
CA VAL A 44 1.47 -4.67 -8.48
C VAL A 44 0.96 -3.46 -7.72
N TYR A 45 1.87 -2.59 -7.30
CA TYR A 45 1.53 -1.22 -6.93
C TYR A 45 1.70 -0.28 -8.12
N LYS A 46 0.75 0.64 -8.27
CA LYS A 46 0.91 1.85 -9.08
C LYS A 46 0.84 3.07 -8.18
N ILE A 47 1.79 3.98 -8.36
CA ILE A 47 1.83 5.27 -7.69
C ILE A 47 1.70 6.35 -8.77
N VAL A 48 0.61 7.10 -8.74
CA VAL A 48 0.29 8.13 -9.73
C VAL A 48 0.34 9.49 -9.05
N PRO A 49 1.23 10.41 -9.46
CA PRO A 49 1.23 11.76 -8.92
C PRO A 49 0.08 12.57 -9.50
N TYR A 50 -0.74 13.20 -8.64
CA TYR A 50 -1.82 14.09 -9.08
C TYR A 50 -1.37 15.55 -9.10
N ASN A 51 -0.57 15.94 -8.11
CA ASN A 51 0.12 17.23 -8.03
C ASN A 51 1.31 17.12 -7.06
N ASN A 52 1.98 18.24 -6.78
CA ASN A 52 3.14 18.31 -5.88
C ASN A 52 2.88 17.83 -4.44
N ASN A 53 1.62 17.69 -4.04
CA ASN A 53 1.20 17.38 -2.68
C ASN A 53 0.36 16.10 -2.57
N ILE A 54 -0.10 15.55 -3.69
CA ILE A 54 -1.05 14.43 -3.71
C ILE A 54 -0.56 13.35 -4.68
N ILE A 55 -0.50 12.12 -4.16
CA ILE A 55 -0.27 10.89 -4.93
C ILE A 55 -1.43 9.92 -4.69
N GLU A 56 -1.80 9.16 -5.70
CA GLU A 56 -2.65 7.98 -5.55
C GLU A 56 -1.76 6.74 -5.49
N THR A 57 -2.16 5.78 -4.65
CA THR A 57 -1.52 4.47 -4.55
C THR A 57 -2.57 3.39 -4.74
N THR A 58 -2.41 2.59 -5.77
CA THR A 58 -3.32 1.47 -6.07
C THR A 58 -2.54 0.17 -6.00
N PHE A 59 -3.08 -0.81 -5.27
CA PHE A 59 -2.54 -2.18 -5.24
C PHE A 59 -3.51 -3.12 -5.95
N THR A 60 -3.01 -3.85 -6.94
CA THR A 60 -3.76 -4.88 -7.66
C THR A 60 -3.11 -6.23 -7.40
N PRO A 61 -3.79 -7.16 -6.69
CA PRO A 61 -3.30 -8.52 -6.46
C PRO A 61 -3.09 -9.29 -7.76
N THR A 62 -2.16 -10.25 -7.74
CA THR A 62 -1.95 -11.15 -8.89
C THR A 62 -3.23 -11.91 -9.22
N GLY A 63 -3.67 -11.83 -10.47
CA GLY A 63 -4.89 -12.49 -10.96
C GLY A 63 -6.16 -11.64 -10.87
N GLU A 64 -6.09 -10.46 -10.25
CA GLU A 64 -7.19 -9.49 -10.27
C GLU A 64 -7.07 -8.51 -11.44
N VAL A 65 -8.21 -8.00 -11.88
CA VAL A 65 -8.27 -6.93 -12.88
C VAL A 65 -8.21 -5.60 -12.16
N GLU A 66 -7.33 -4.73 -12.63
CA GLU A 66 -7.21 -3.37 -12.11
C GLU A 66 -8.51 -2.59 -12.30
N LYS A 67 -9.05 -2.06 -11.19
CA LYS A 67 -10.16 -1.11 -11.23
C LYS A 67 -9.59 0.29 -11.38
N THR A 68 -9.94 0.96 -12.48
CA THR A 68 -9.47 2.32 -12.78
C THR A 68 -10.28 3.41 -12.10
N GLU A 69 -11.47 3.09 -11.59
CA GLU A 69 -12.36 4.06 -10.98
C GLU A 69 -12.17 4.11 -9.46
N SER A 70 -11.73 5.25 -8.96
CA SER A 70 -11.62 5.52 -7.54
C SER A 70 -12.86 6.26 -7.05
N HIS A 71 -13.49 5.72 -5.99
CA HIS A 71 -14.69 6.34 -5.40
C HIS A 71 -14.36 7.59 -4.58
N ALA A 72 -13.09 7.79 -4.22
CA ALA A 72 -12.64 8.89 -3.36
C ALA A 72 -11.94 10.02 -4.15
N VAL A 73 -11.65 9.81 -5.43
CA VAL A 73 -10.86 10.74 -6.25
C VAL A 73 -11.77 11.44 -7.23
N ILE A 74 -12.07 12.72 -6.95
CA ILE A 74 -12.82 13.62 -7.84
C ILE A 74 -11.86 14.47 -8.69
N LEU A 75 -10.60 14.56 -8.30
CA LEU A 75 -9.57 15.38 -8.94
C LEU A 75 -8.82 14.53 -9.98
N GLU A 76 -8.64 15.00 -11.21
CA GLU A 76 -7.79 14.34 -12.21
C GLU A 76 -6.30 14.69 -12.02
N PRO A 77 -5.36 13.80 -12.41
CA PRO A 77 -3.93 14.14 -12.42
C PRO A 77 -3.64 15.35 -13.32
N LYS A 78 -2.82 16.28 -12.85
CA LYS A 78 -2.39 17.44 -13.63
C LYS A 78 -0.93 17.31 -14.03
N ASP A 79 -0.57 17.90 -15.16
CA ASP A 79 0.83 18.10 -15.52
C ASP A 79 1.53 18.91 -14.42
N ILE A 80 2.57 18.32 -13.84
CA ILE A 80 3.42 18.92 -12.81
C ILE A 80 4.66 19.52 -13.45
#